data_AF-A0A432XFX4-F1
#
_entry.id   AF-A0A432XFX4-F1
#
_cell.length_a   1.000
_cell.length_b   1.000
_cell.length_c   1.000
_cell.angle_alpha   90.00
_cell.angle_beta   90.00
_cell.angle_gamma   90.00
#
_symmetry.space_group_name_H-M   'P 1'
#
loop_
_entity.id
_entity.type
_entity.pdbx_description
1 polymer ?
#
loop_
_entity_poly.entity_id
_entity_poly.type
_entity_poly.pdbx_seq_one_letter_code
_entity_poly.pdbx_strand_id
1 'polypeptide(L)'
;MSYQNTKKMTFRLAIFTALWLLSTAAATFTASAYQDDNSVLKISLVLVNLIFGGLMIEANRRYILALDELQRKIHLQAMGITLGVTVIAGLAYSIADIGNLIATDAEFSHLLILMSLTYLLSLIIANRRYQ
;
A
#
# COMPACT_ATOMS: atom_id res chain seq x y z
N MET A 1 1.01 -4.53 -27.64
CA MET A 1 1.88 -4.62 -26.44
C MET A 1 2.10 -6.10 -26.16
N SER A 2 3.34 -6.61 -26.13
CA SER A 2 3.59 -8.06 -26.07
C SER A 2 3.31 -8.62 -24.67
N TYR A 3 2.46 -9.65 -24.59
CA TYR A 3 2.09 -10.40 -23.37
C TYR A 3 3.29 -10.81 -22.50
N GLN A 4 4.46 -11.03 -23.11
CA GLN A 4 5.71 -11.36 -22.41
C GLN A 4 6.20 -10.24 -21.48
N ASN A 5 5.93 -8.97 -21.84
CA ASN A 5 6.31 -7.82 -21.02
C ASN A 5 5.49 -7.75 -19.74
N THR A 6 4.19 -8.04 -19.79
CA THR A 6 3.30 -8.00 -18.62
C THR A 6 3.71 -9.05 -17.59
N LYS A 7 3.98 -10.31 -18.00
CA LYS A 7 4.47 -11.37 -17.09
C LYS A 7 5.76 -10.97 -16.36
N LYS A 8 6.72 -10.41 -17.10
CA LYS A 8 7.98 -9.92 -16.52
C LYS A 8 7.74 -8.82 -15.49
N MET A 9 6.82 -7.90 -15.76
CA MET A 9 6.48 -6.83 -14.82
C MET A 9 5.73 -7.35 -13.59
N THR A 10 4.82 -8.31 -13.74
CA THR A 10 4.13 -8.96 -12.61
C THR A 10 5.13 -9.68 -11.70
N PHE A 11 6.07 -10.44 -12.26
CA PHE A 11 7.10 -11.13 -11.48
C PHE A 11 8.01 -10.13 -10.76
N ARG A 12 8.43 -9.06 -11.45
CA ARG A 12 9.20 -7.98 -10.84
C ARG A 12 8.44 -7.33 -9.68
N LEU A 13 7.15 -7.04 -9.85
CA LEU A 13 6.30 -6.51 -8.79
C LEU A 13 6.28 -7.47 -7.58
N ALA A 14 6.07 -8.77 -7.80
CA ALA A 14 6.07 -9.75 -6.71
C ALA A 14 7.38 -9.76 -5.91
N ILE A 15 8.54 -9.69 -6.58
CA ILE A 15 9.84 -9.60 -5.91
C ILE A 15 9.93 -8.35 -5.04
N PHE A 16 9.60 -7.17 -5.59
CA PHE A 16 9.72 -5.93 -4.82
C PHE A 16 8.71 -5.84 -3.69
N THR A 17 7.51 -6.39 -3.85
CA THR A 17 6.54 -6.54 -2.76
C THR A 17 7.10 -7.45 -1.67
N ALA A 18 7.69 -8.60 -2.02
CA ALA A 18 8.28 -9.50 -1.03
C ALA A 18 9.46 -8.86 -0.30
N LEU A 19 10.37 -8.17 -1.01
CA LEU A 19 11.48 -7.44 -0.41
C LEU A 19 11.01 -6.35 0.54
N TRP A 20 10.02 -5.55 0.13
CA TRP A 20 9.43 -4.54 0.99
C TRP A 20 8.80 -5.17 2.23
N LEU A 21 8.02 -6.25 2.09
CA LEU A 21 7.35 -6.93 3.21
C LEU A 21 8.34 -7.54 4.21
N LEU A 22 9.43 -8.14 3.71
CA LEU A 22 10.54 -8.64 4.54
C LEU A 22 11.24 -7.50 5.29
N SER A 23 11.47 -6.37 4.62
CA SER A 23 12.07 -5.19 5.27
C SER A 23 11.15 -4.57 6.32
N THR A 24 9.83 -4.56 6.08
CA THR A 24 8.83 -4.10 7.06
C THR A 24 8.85 -5.00 8.28
N ALA A 25 8.86 -6.33 8.09
CA ALA A 25 8.94 -7.28 9.20
C ALA A 25 10.23 -7.07 10.02
N ALA A 26 11.38 -6.94 9.36
CA ALA A 26 12.65 -6.68 10.03
C ALA A 26 12.66 -5.36 10.83
N ALA A 27 12.13 -4.27 10.24
CA ALA A 27 12.02 -2.98 10.90
C ALA A 27 11.07 -3.04 12.11
N THR A 28 9.91 -3.67 11.97
CA THR A 28 8.93 -3.83 13.06
C THR A 28 9.49 -4.66 14.21
N PHE A 29 10.09 -5.83 13.94
CA PHE A 29 10.66 -6.67 14.99
C PHE A 29 11.77 -5.95 15.74
N THR A 30 12.64 -5.22 15.03
CA THR A 30 13.73 -4.46 15.66
C THR A 30 13.21 -3.27 16.46
N ALA A 31 12.16 -2.58 15.99
CA ALA A 31 11.53 -1.49 16.72
C ALA A 31 10.85 -1.98 18.01
N SER A 32 10.20 -3.16 17.97
CA SER A 32 9.52 -3.76 19.13
C SER A 32 10.45 -4.48 20.11
N ALA A 33 11.71 -4.70 19.76
CA ALA A 33 12.68 -5.37 20.61
C ALA A 33 13.02 -4.48 21.82
N TYR A 34 12.48 -4.86 22.99
CA TYR A 34 12.64 -4.13 24.26
C TYR A 34 14.08 -4.11 24.80
N GLN A 35 14.96 -4.99 24.33
CA GLN A 35 16.31 -5.19 24.88
C GLN A 35 17.40 -4.34 24.23
N ASP A 36 17.13 -3.70 23.09
CA ASP A 36 18.18 -3.08 22.26
C ASP A 36 17.94 -1.57 22.08
N ASP A 37 18.78 -0.74 22.72
CA ASP A 37 18.71 0.73 22.63
C ASP A 37 19.49 1.29 21.42
N ASN A 38 19.88 0.41 20.48
CA ASN A 38 20.61 0.80 19.29
C ASN A 38 19.72 1.57 18.30
N SER A 39 19.57 2.86 18.58
CA SER A 39 18.78 3.81 17.79
C SER A 39 19.30 3.93 16.36
N VAL A 40 20.62 3.77 16.13
CA VAL A 40 21.22 3.78 14.79
C VAL A 40 20.73 2.60 13.96
N LEU A 41 20.69 1.39 14.54
CA LEU A 41 20.18 0.21 13.85
C LEU A 41 18.69 0.37 13.50
N LYS A 42 17.86 0.81 14.46
CA LYS A 42 16.43 1.06 14.26
C LYS A 42 16.17 2.05 13.11
N ILE A 43 16.84 3.20 13.13
CA ILE A 43 16.74 4.21 12.06
C ILE A 43 17.21 3.64 10.72
N SER A 44 18.34 2.92 10.70
CA SER A 44 18.87 2.35 9.46
C SER A 44 17.89 1.37 8.80
N LEU A 45 17.21 0.52 9.58
CA LEU A 45 16.21 -0.42 9.06
C LEU A 45 14.95 0.28 8.55
N VAL A 46 14.52 1.36 9.20
CA VAL A 46 13.42 2.19 8.69
C VAL A 46 13.80 2.83 7.36
N LEU A 47 15.03 3.35 7.22
CA LEU A 47 15.51 3.91 5.95
C LEU A 47 15.56 2.84 4.84
N VAL A 48 16.07 1.64 5.15
CA VAL A 48 16.06 0.51 4.21
C VAL A 48 14.63 0.12 3.82
N ASN A 49 13.70 0.10 4.76
CA ASN A 49 12.28 -0.16 4.49
C ASN A 49 11.68 0.89 3.53
N LEU A 50 11.97 2.18 3.75
CA LEU A 50 11.51 3.26 2.87
C LEU A 50 12.09 3.12 1.46
N ILE A 51 13.36 2.74 1.32
CA ILE A 51 13.98 2.47 0.01
C ILE A 51 13.25 1.34 -0.72
N PHE A 52 13.03 0.19 -0.06
CA PHE A 52 12.29 -0.91 -0.68
C PHE A 52 10.84 -0.53 -0.98
N GLY A 53 10.21 0.30 -0.15
CA GLY A 53 8.88 0.86 -0.40
C GLY A 53 8.84 1.69 -1.68
N GLY A 54 9.80 2.61 -1.85
CA GLY A 54 9.94 3.40 -3.08
C GLY A 54 10.17 2.54 -4.33
N LEU A 55 11.02 1.50 -4.22
CA LEU A 55 11.26 0.55 -5.31
C LEU A 55 10.01 -0.26 -5.67
N MET A 56 9.23 -0.68 -4.67
CA MET A 56 7.96 -1.38 -4.85
C MET A 56 6.92 -0.48 -5.52
N ILE A 57 6.85 0.80 -5.17
CA ILE A 57 5.96 1.79 -5.84
C ILE A 57 6.31 1.92 -7.32
N GLU A 58 7.59 2.07 -7.68
CA GLU A 58 8.00 2.16 -9.09
C GLU A 58 7.76 0.83 -9.85
N ALA A 59 7.93 -0.32 -9.20
CA ALA A 59 7.59 -1.61 -9.77
C ALA A 59 6.08 -1.72 -10.06
N ASN A 60 5.22 -1.27 -9.13
CA ASN A 60 3.77 -1.24 -9.30
C ASN A 60 3.37 -0.30 -10.44
N ARG A 61 3.94 0.90 -10.50
CA ARG A 61 3.71 1.85 -11.60
C ARG A 61 4.05 1.24 -12.96
N ARG A 62 5.20 0.58 -13.08
CA ARG A 62 5.60 -0.12 -14.33
C ARG A 62 4.67 -1.27 -14.69
N TYR A 63 4.17 -2.01 -13.70
CA TYR A 63 3.18 -3.06 -13.91
C TYR A 63 1.88 -2.50 -14.49
N ILE A 64 1.31 -1.45 -13.89
CA ILE A 64 0.07 -0.81 -14.36
C ILE A 64 0.23 -0.26 -15.78
N LEU A 65 1.39 0.33 -16.11
CA LEU A 65 1.67 0.84 -17.46
C LEU A 65 1.86 -0.26 -18.51
N ALA A 66 2.16 -1.49 -18.10
CA ALA A 66 2.33 -2.65 -18.98
C ALA A 66 1.03 -3.45 -19.20
N LEU A 67 -0.07 -3.04 -18.55
CA LEU A 67 -1.41 -3.59 -18.79
C LEU A 67 -1.99 -3.04 -20.10
N ASP A 68 -2.98 -3.75 -20.64
CA ASP A 68 -3.81 -3.20 -21.72
C ASP A 68 -4.62 -1.98 -21.24
N GLU A 69 -5.18 -1.24 -22.20
CA GLU A 69 -5.87 0.01 -21.91
C GLU A 69 -7.07 -0.15 -20.98
N LEU A 70 -7.82 -1.26 -21.12
CA LEU A 70 -9.01 -1.53 -20.32
C LEU A 70 -8.62 -1.81 -18.87
N GLN A 71 -7.68 -2.73 -18.65
CA GLN A 71 -7.18 -3.07 -17.32
C GLN A 71 -6.51 -1.88 -16.64
N ARG A 72 -5.68 -1.11 -17.37
CA ARG A 72 -5.07 0.11 -16.84
C ARG A 72 -6.13 1.13 -16.38
N LYS A 73 -7.19 1.32 -17.16
CA LYS A 73 -8.30 2.22 -16.81
C LYS A 73 -9.03 1.75 -15.55
N ILE A 74 -9.31 0.46 -15.45
CA ILE A 74 -9.95 -0.16 -14.27
C ILE A 74 -9.11 0.10 -13.00
N HIS A 75 -7.81 -0.19 -13.05
CA HIS A 75 -6.92 0.04 -11.92
C HIS A 75 -6.82 1.51 -11.53
N LEU A 76 -6.69 2.43 -12.49
CA LEU A 76 -6.61 3.88 -12.21
C LEU A 76 -7.90 4.42 -11.58
N GLN A 77 -9.08 3.98 -12.05
CA GLN A 77 -10.36 4.34 -11.43
C GLN A 77 -10.45 3.82 -10.00
N ALA A 78 -10.09 2.56 -9.76
CA ALA A 78 -10.10 1.98 -8.43
C ALA A 78 -9.14 2.70 -7.47
N MET A 79 -7.93 3.06 -7.93
CA MET A 79 -6.97 3.86 -7.16
C MET A 79 -7.54 5.25 -6.82
N GLY A 80 -8.20 5.92 -7.77
CA GLY A 80 -8.82 7.23 -7.53
C GLY A 80 -9.92 7.20 -6.47
N ILE A 81 -10.81 6.21 -6.54
CA ILE A 81 -11.87 6.01 -5.54
C ILE A 81 -11.24 5.72 -4.16
N THR A 82 -10.28 4.80 -4.11
CA THR A 82 -9.61 4.43 -2.87
C THR A 82 -8.94 5.64 -2.22
N LEU A 83 -8.25 6.47 -3.00
CA LEU A 83 -7.61 7.69 -2.50
C LEU A 83 -8.63 8.66 -1.90
N GLY A 84 -9.75 8.91 -2.60
CA GLY A 84 -10.81 9.79 -2.09
C GLY A 84 -11.42 9.30 -0.79
N VAL A 85 -11.80 8.01 -0.73
CA VAL A 85 -12.37 7.39 0.47
C VAL A 85 -11.39 7.45 1.64
N THR A 86 -10.13 7.13 1.40
CA THR A 86 -9.08 7.12 2.43
C THR A 86 -8.87 8.50 3.02
N VAL A 87 -8.80 9.54 2.17
CA VAL A 87 -8.59 10.92 2.65
C VAL A 87 -9.77 11.39 3.49
N ILE A 88 -11.00 11.19 3.02
CA ILE A 88 -12.20 11.61 3.75
C ILE A 88 -12.34 10.85 5.07
N ALA A 89 -12.20 9.53 5.04
CA ALA A 89 -12.31 8.69 6.23
C ALA A 89 -11.15 8.94 7.21
N GLY A 90 -9.92 9.10 6.72
CA GLY A 90 -8.74 9.37 7.54
C GLY A 90 -8.84 10.71 8.28
N LEU A 91 -9.30 11.77 7.59
CA LEU A 91 -9.54 13.06 8.23
C LEU A 91 -10.66 12.98 9.26
N ALA A 92 -11.80 12.35 8.92
CA ALA A 92 -12.91 12.17 9.86
C ALA A 92 -12.47 11.35 11.09
N TYR A 93 -11.67 10.31 10.89
CA TYR A 93 -11.16 9.45 11.95
C TYR A 93 -10.21 10.21 12.88
N SER A 94 -9.31 11.03 12.32
CA SER A 94 -8.42 11.89 13.11
C SER A 94 -9.19 12.98 13.88
N ILE A 95 -10.22 13.58 13.29
CA ILE A 95 -11.07 14.57 13.99
C ILE A 95 -11.83 13.91 15.14
N ALA A 96 -12.34 12.69 14.94
CA ALA A 96 -13.05 11.94 15.97
C ALA A 96 -12.12 11.58 17.15
N ASP A 97 -10.87 11.22 16.87
CA ASP A 97 -9.84 10.94 17.87
C ASP A 97 -9.50 12.18 18.71
N ILE A 98 -9.18 13.30 18.04
CA ILE A 98 -8.90 14.58 18.71
C ILE A 98 -10.10 15.04 19.56
N GLY A 99 -11.32 14.79 19.08
CA GLY A 99 -12.56 15.11 19.77
C GLY A 99 -12.94 14.15 20.90
N ASN A 100 -12.15 13.10 21.18
CA ASN A 100 -12.48 12.01 22.11
C ASN A 100 -13.85 11.38 21.84
N LEU A 101 -14.24 11.30 20.56
CA LEU A 101 -15.53 10.73 20.12
C LEU A 101 -15.47 9.21 19.96
N ILE A 102 -14.27 8.65 19.89
CA ILE A 102 -13.99 7.22 19.79
C ILE A 102 -13.22 6.77 21.04
N ALA A 103 -13.49 5.54 21.49
CA ALA A 103 -12.86 4.99 22.70
C ALA A 103 -11.44 4.45 22.47
N THR A 104 -11.01 4.34 21.21
CA THR A 104 -9.74 3.76 20.78
C THR A 104 -8.98 4.78 19.95
N ASP A 105 -7.66 4.82 20.12
CA ASP A 105 -6.79 5.72 19.36
C ASP A 105 -6.88 5.47 17.86
N ALA A 106 -6.72 6.55 17.09
CA ALA A 106 -6.71 6.47 15.63
C ALA A 106 -5.44 5.80 15.09
N GLU A 107 -5.43 4.47 15.03
CA GLU A 107 -4.31 3.74 14.41
C GLU A 107 -4.38 3.72 12.88
N PHE A 108 -3.21 3.85 12.25
CA PHE A 108 -3.05 3.74 10.79
C PHE A 108 -3.46 2.36 10.23
N SER A 109 -3.39 1.31 11.05
CA SER A 109 -3.81 -0.06 10.70
C SER A 109 -5.27 -0.13 10.26
N HIS A 110 -6.18 0.55 10.97
CA HIS A 110 -7.61 0.63 10.63
C HIS A 110 -7.84 1.29 9.27
N LEU A 111 -7.13 2.39 9.00
CA LEU A 111 -7.20 3.06 7.71
C LEU A 111 -6.68 2.14 6.60
N LEU A 112 -5.55 1.46 6.79
CA LEU A 112 -4.98 0.56 5.79
C LEU A 112 -5.94 -0.58 5.42
N ILE A 113 -6.70 -1.13 6.38
CA ILE A 113 -7.75 -2.12 6.12
C ILE A 113 -8.86 -1.51 5.25
N LEU A 114 -9.34 -0.31 5.59
CA LEU A 114 -10.35 0.40 4.80
C LEU A 114 -9.87 0.65 3.37
N MET A 115 -8.62 1.10 3.19
CA MET A 115 -8.02 1.32 1.87
C MET A 115 -8.06 0.05 1.03
N SER A 116 -7.62 -1.07 1.63
CA SER A 116 -7.50 -2.36 0.96
C SER A 116 -8.85 -2.90 0.51
N LEU A 117 -9.87 -2.84 1.39
CA LEU A 117 -11.23 -3.24 1.07
C LEU A 117 -11.85 -2.36 -0.01
N THR A 118 -11.69 -1.04 0.10
CA THR A 118 -12.21 -0.08 -0.88
C THR A 118 -11.61 -0.32 -2.25
N TYR A 119 -10.30 -0.56 -2.33
CA TYR A 119 -9.61 -0.87 -3.57
C TYR A 119 -10.14 -2.15 -4.21
N LEU A 120 -10.25 -3.22 -3.43
CA LEU A 120 -10.73 -4.51 -3.91
C LEU A 120 -12.17 -4.43 -4.43
N LEU A 121 -13.07 -3.80 -3.67
CA LEU A 121 -14.46 -3.60 -4.08
C LEU A 121 -14.55 -2.73 -5.34
N SER A 122 -13.77 -1.65 -5.40
CA SER A 122 -13.73 -0.77 -6.58
C SER A 122 -13.24 -1.51 -7.82
N LEU A 123 -12.25 -2.39 -7.68
CA LEU A 123 -11.73 -3.22 -8.77
C LEU A 123 -12.80 -4.21 -9.28
N ILE A 124 -13.50 -4.90 -8.37
CA ILE A 124 -14.58 -5.84 -8.74
C ILE A 124 -15.71 -5.12 -9.48
N ILE A 125 -16.15 -3.97 -8.95
CA ILE A 125 -17.24 -3.18 -9.55
C ILE A 125 -16.83 -2.66 -10.93
N ALA A 126 -15.63 -2.08 -11.04
CA ALA A 126 -15.12 -1.56 -12.30
C ALA A 126 -14.96 -2.68 -13.34
N ASN A 127 -14.39 -3.82 -12.96
CA ASN A 127 -14.22 -4.95 -13.88
C ASN A 127 -15.57 -5.50 -14.38
N ARG A 128 -16.59 -5.60 -13.52
CA ARG A 128 -17.95 -6.02 -13.94
C ARG A 128 -18.64 -5.05 -14.89
N ARG A 129 -18.32 -3.76 -14.84
CA ARG A 129 -18.91 -2.74 -15.73
C ARG A 129 -18.35 -2.79 -17.16
N TYR A 130 -17.16 -3.36 -17.31
CA TYR A 130 -16.42 -3.40 -18.58
C TYR A 130 -16.38 -4.80 -19.23
N GLN A 131 -17.00 -5.79 -18.59
CA GLN A 131 -17.39 -7.06 -19.22
C GLN A 131 -18.75 -6.93 -19.89
#